data_AF-A0A195FTE5-F1
#
_entry.id   AF-A0A195FTE5-F1
#
_cell.length_a   1.000
_cell.length_b   1.000
_cell.length_c   1.000
_cell.angle_alpha   90.00
_cell.angle_beta   90.00
_cell.angle_gamma   90.00
#
_symmetry.space_group_name_H-M   'P 1'
#
loop_
_entity.id
_entity.type
_entity.pdbx_description
1 polymer ?
#
loop_
_entity_poly.entity_id
_entity_poly.type
_entity_poly.pdbx_seq_one_letter_code
_entity_poly.pdbx_strand_id
1 'polypeptide(L)'
;MEKIGHRYVIQYFHLKGLSPTNIKAELDSTLEESAPSFTTVKYWMAEFKRGRTSCEDEHCSGRPSEVVIPEMMKKIHKMVLGDRRLKVRELADMVNISKNAVHRILAENLEAVRKVSAALAHNRTKAASGGC
;
A
#
# COMPACT_ATOMS: atom_id res chain seq x y z
N MET A 1 3.36 21.02 -8.46
CA MET A 1 3.21 19.96 -9.48
C MET A 1 3.31 18.60 -8.80
N GLU A 2 2.47 17.61 -9.16
CA GLU A 2 2.57 16.27 -8.59
C GLU A 2 3.86 15.54 -9.04
N LYS A 3 4.32 14.55 -8.28
CA LYS A 3 5.53 13.77 -8.61
C LYS A 3 5.47 13.13 -10.00
N ILE A 4 4.28 12.69 -10.42
CA ILE A 4 4.07 12.12 -11.75
C ILE A 4 4.21 13.17 -12.86
N GLY A 5 3.76 14.42 -12.61
CA GLY A 5 3.89 15.53 -13.55
C GLY A 5 5.35 15.82 -13.92
N HIS A 6 6.25 15.81 -12.93
CA HIS A 6 7.68 16.01 -13.18
C HIS A 6 8.27 14.96 -14.13
N ARG A 7 7.79 13.71 -14.05
CA ARG A 7 8.28 12.60 -14.89
C ARG A 7 7.90 12.79 -16.34
N TYR A 8 6.66 13.21 -16.60
CA TYR A 8 6.20 13.55 -17.96
C TYR A 8 7.03 14.67 -18.58
N VAL A 9 7.34 15.71 -17.79
CA VAL A 9 8.18 16.82 -18.27
C VAL A 9 9.60 16.34 -18.58
N ILE A 10 10.19 15.51 -17.71
CA ILE A 10 11.51 14.90 -17.96
C ILE A 10 11.48 14.00 -19.21
N GLN A 11 10.41 13.22 -19.41
CA GLN A 11 10.23 12.38 -20.59
C GLN A 11 10.16 13.21 -21.87
N TYR A 12 9.38 14.30 -21.85
CA TYR A 12 9.28 15.23 -22.96
C TYR A 12 10.63 15.83 -23.34
N PHE A 13 11.41 16.30 -22.35
CA PHE A 13 12.74 16.84 -22.63
C PHE A 13 13.75 15.78 -23.07
N HIS A 14 13.62 14.54 -22.57
CA HIS A 14 14.41 13.42 -23.05
C HIS A 14 14.15 13.15 -24.54
N LEU A 15 12.89 13.17 -24.98
CA LEU A 15 12.50 13.01 -26.39
C LEU A 15 13.01 14.17 -27.26
N LYS A 16 13.10 15.39 -26.69
CA LYS A 16 13.74 16.54 -27.34
C LYS A 16 15.28 16.45 -27.41
N GLY A 17 15.90 15.44 -26.80
CA GLY A 17 17.34 15.23 -26.84
C GLY A 17 18.15 16.12 -25.89
N LEU A 18 17.52 16.71 -24.86
CA LEU A 18 18.25 17.56 -23.91
C LEU A 18 19.15 16.74 -22.99
N SER A 19 20.24 17.36 -22.56
CA SER A 19 21.13 16.80 -21.53
C SER A 19 20.46 16.91 -20.13
N PRO A 20 20.84 16.04 -19.17
CA PRO A 20 20.31 16.12 -17.81
C PRO A 20 20.53 17.49 -17.14
N THR A 21 21.67 18.13 -17.43
CA THR A 21 22.01 19.45 -16.89
C THR A 21 21.06 20.53 -17.43
N ASN A 22 20.77 20.52 -18.73
CA ASN A 22 19.85 21.48 -19.33
C ASN A 22 18.43 21.27 -18.81
N ILE A 23 18.01 20.01 -18.66
CA ILE A 23 16.70 19.68 -18.09
C ILE A 23 16.59 20.20 -16.66
N LYS A 24 17.65 20.03 -15.85
CA LYS A 24 17.65 20.53 -14.47
C LYS A 24 17.56 22.06 -14.43
N ALA A 25 18.34 22.76 -15.26
CA ALA A 25 18.28 24.22 -15.33
C ALA A 25 16.89 24.72 -15.75
N GLU A 26 16.26 24.09 -16.73
CA GLU A 26 14.91 24.45 -17.20
C GLU A 26 13.85 24.23 -16.11
N LEU A 27 13.93 23.10 -15.41
CA LEU A 27 13.04 22.78 -14.30
C LEU A 27 13.23 23.72 -13.12
N ASP A 28 14.47 24.09 -12.80
CA ASP A 28 14.79 25.04 -11.72
C ASP A 28 14.30 26.45 -12.06
N SER A 29 14.47 26.89 -13.32
CA SER A 29 13.99 28.19 -13.77
C SER A 29 12.47 28.31 -13.77
N THR A 30 11.74 27.20 -13.90
CA THR A 30 10.27 27.21 -14.01
C THR A 30 9.58 26.90 -12.69
N LEU A 31 10.14 25.97 -11.91
CA LEU A 31 9.50 25.40 -10.72
C LEU A 31 10.18 25.81 -9.41
N GLU A 32 11.39 26.37 -9.47
CA GLU A 32 12.17 26.81 -8.30
C GLU A 32 12.15 25.77 -7.17
N GLU A 33 11.53 26.07 -6.02
CA GLU A 33 11.45 25.16 -4.86
C GLU A 33 10.68 23.86 -5.13
N SER A 34 9.77 23.88 -6.12
CA SER A 34 9.01 22.69 -6.52
C SER A 34 9.78 21.79 -7.49
N ALA A 35 10.97 22.20 -7.95
CA ALA A 35 11.73 21.45 -8.93
C ALA A 35 12.24 20.10 -8.36
N PRO A 36 12.23 19.02 -9.17
CA PRO A 36 12.77 17.75 -8.74
C PRO A 36 14.29 17.84 -8.54
N SER A 37 14.82 17.03 -7.63
CA SER A 37 16.28 16.94 -7.43
C SER A 37 17.00 16.50 -8.71
N PHE A 38 18.27 16.89 -8.85
CA PHE A 38 19.07 16.45 -9.99
C PHE A 38 19.21 14.93 -10.08
N THR A 39 19.25 14.25 -8.94
CA THR A 39 19.27 12.78 -8.86
C THR A 39 18.00 12.18 -9.45
N THR A 40 16.82 12.77 -9.16
CA THR A 40 15.54 12.36 -9.75
C THR A 40 15.54 12.51 -11.27
N VAL A 41 16.04 13.64 -11.78
CA VAL A 41 16.17 13.89 -13.24
C VAL A 41 17.04 12.83 -13.88
N LYS A 42 18.24 12.58 -13.33
CA LYS A 42 19.16 11.55 -13.84
C LYS A 42 18.56 10.16 -13.83
N TYR A 43 17.89 9.78 -12.74
CA TYR A 43 17.23 8.47 -12.62
C TYR A 43 16.22 8.28 -13.74
N TRP A 44 15.25 9.20 -13.89
CA TRP A 44 14.21 9.06 -14.91
C TRP A 44 14.75 9.10 -16.32
N MET A 45 15.74 9.95 -16.60
CA MET A 45 16.42 9.92 -17.90
C MET A 45 17.11 8.59 -18.20
N ALA A 46 17.70 7.93 -17.20
CA ALA A 46 18.30 6.61 -17.38
C ALA A 46 17.24 5.56 -17.69
N GLU A 47 16.10 5.60 -17.01
CA GLU A 47 14.98 4.70 -17.25
C GLU A 47 14.35 4.91 -18.64
N PHE A 48 14.19 6.16 -19.09
CA PHE A 48 13.71 6.45 -20.44
C PHE A 48 14.71 6.00 -21.51
N LYS A 49 16.02 6.18 -21.27
CA LYS A 49 17.07 5.63 -22.14
C LYS A 49 17.04 4.10 -22.22
N ARG A 50 16.60 3.42 -21.16
CA ARG A 50 16.41 1.96 -21.12
C ARG A 50 15.11 1.51 -21.82
N GLY A 51 14.31 2.43 -22.34
CA GLY A 51 13.09 2.13 -23.08
C GLY A 51 11.83 2.05 -22.21
N ARG A 52 11.88 2.45 -20.92
CA ARG A 52 10.65 2.59 -20.13
C ARG A 52 9.81 3.73 -20.72
N THR A 53 8.51 3.48 -20.95
CA THR A 53 7.58 4.50 -21.47
C THR A 53 6.58 4.99 -20.43
N SER A 54 6.35 4.20 -19.37
CA SER A 54 5.45 4.57 -18.28
C SER A 54 6.11 5.56 -17.31
N CYS A 55 5.39 6.62 -16.97
CA CYS A 55 5.73 7.55 -15.90
C CYS A 55 5.09 7.16 -14.56
N GLU A 56 4.23 6.14 -14.54
CA GLU A 56 3.59 5.65 -13.32
C GLU A 56 4.58 4.88 -12.46
N ASP A 57 4.34 4.89 -11.14
CA ASP A 57 5.06 3.98 -10.26
C ASP A 57 4.65 2.55 -10.59
N GLU A 58 5.62 1.71 -10.96
CA GLU A 58 5.41 0.27 -10.96
C GLU A 58 4.97 -0.15 -9.56
N HIS A 59 4.02 -1.09 -9.48
CA HIS A 59 3.50 -1.58 -8.22
C HIS A 59 4.67 -2.14 -7.38
N CYS A 60 5.16 -1.36 -6.42
CA CYS A 60 6.21 -1.77 -5.50
C CYS A 60 5.66 -2.90 -4.63
N SER A 61 6.01 -4.14 -4.97
CA SER A 61 5.59 -5.37 -4.29
C SER A 61 6.15 -5.53 -2.86
N GLY A 62 6.63 -4.46 -2.23
CA GLY A 62 7.21 -4.49 -0.88
C GLY A 62 6.17 -4.48 0.25
N ARG A 63 4.94 -4.04 -0.01
CA ARG A 63 3.83 -4.03 0.95
C ARG A 63 2.53 -4.36 0.20
N PRO A 64 1.69 -5.30 0.70
CA PRO A 64 0.39 -5.54 0.08
C PRO A 64 -0.38 -4.22 0.03
N SER A 65 -0.76 -3.80 -1.17
CA SER A 65 -1.62 -2.64 -1.41
C SER A 65 -2.87 -2.75 -0.54
N GLU A 66 -3.23 -1.67 0.16
CA GLU A 66 -4.42 -1.58 1.02
C GLU A 66 -5.71 -1.96 0.29
N VAL A 67 -5.73 -1.87 -1.04
CA VAL A 67 -6.87 -2.22 -1.89
C VAL A 67 -7.03 -3.74 -2.05
N VAL A 68 -5.95 -4.51 -1.90
CA VAL A 68 -5.97 -5.99 -1.99
C VAL A 68 -6.33 -6.64 -0.63
N ILE A 69 -6.24 -5.87 0.46
CA ILE A 69 -6.45 -6.34 1.83
C ILE A 69 -7.89 -6.82 2.10
N PRO A 70 -8.98 -6.16 1.67
CA PRO A 70 -10.33 -6.56 2.05
C PRO A 70 -10.74 -7.94 1.51
N GLU A 71 -10.40 -8.23 0.25
CA GLU A 71 -10.72 -9.52 -0.37
C GLU A 71 -9.90 -10.66 0.24
N MET A 72 -8.60 -10.43 0.46
CA MET A 72 -7.72 -11.39 1.15
C MET A 72 -8.16 -11.63 2.59
N MET A 73 -8.53 -10.58 3.34
CA MET A 73 -9.08 -10.71 4.69
C MET A 73 -10.31 -11.59 4.68
N LYS A 74 -11.30 -11.29 3.82
CA LYS A 74 -12.54 -12.07 3.71
C LYS A 74 -12.28 -13.54 3.40
N LYS A 75 -11.28 -13.83 2.55
CA LYS A 75 -10.87 -15.21 2.23
C LYS A 75 -10.27 -15.93 3.44
N ILE A 76 -9.34 -15.30 4.17
CA ILE A 76 -8.74 -15.86 5.40
C ILE A 76 -9.81 -16.09 6.47
N HIS A 77 -10.73 -15.13 6.64
CA HIS A 77 -11.87 -15.28 7.55
C HIS A 77 -12.71 -16.51 7.25
N LYS A 78 -13.08 -16.72 5.97
CA LYS A 78 -13.87 -17.86 5.55
C LYS A 78 -13.15 -19.19 5.83
N MET A 79 -11.83 -19.22 5.61
CA MET A 79 -11.03 -20.41 5.83
C MET A 79 -10.92 -20.77 7.32
N VAL A 80 -10.69 -19.77 8.19
CA VAL A 80 -10.62 -19.98 9.65
C VAL A 80 -11.97 -20.37 10.25
N LEU A 81 -13.07 -19.84 9.69
CA LEU A 81 -14.43 -20.24 10.09
C LEU A 81 -14.76 -21.67 9.65
N GLY A 82 -14.25 -22.10 8.49
CA GLY A 82 -14.45 -23.46 7.98
C GLY A 82 -13.61 -24.52 8.70
N ASP A 83 -12.37 -24.19 9.06
CA ASP A 83 -11.50 -25.05 9.86
C ASP A 83 -10.59 -24.24 10.79
N ARG A 84 -10.91 -24.29 12.09
CA ARG A 84 -10.18 -23.56 13.14
C ARG A 84 -8.81 -24.19 13.45
N ARG A 85 -8.48 -25.37 12.92
CA ARG A 85 -7.21 -26.07 13.16
C ARG A 85 -6.12 -25.67 12.17
N LEU A 86 -6.44 -24.90 11.13
CA LEU A 86 -5.50 -24.41 10.14
C LEU A 86 -4.37 -23.60 10.78
N LYS A 87 -3.14 -23.97 10.48
CA LYS A 87 -1.95 -23.26 10.95
C LYS A 87 -1.73 -22.01 10.10
N VAL A 88 -1.14 -20.98 10.71
CA VAL A 88 -0.76 -19.73 10.01
C VAL A 88 0.08 -20.00 8.75
N ARG A 89 0.93 -21.03 8.77
CA ARG A 89 1.72 -21.45 7.60
C ARG A 89 0.83 -21.93 6.46
N GLU A 90 -0.12 -22.81 6.74
CA GLU A 90 -1.05 -23.35 5.74
C GLU A 90 -1.94 -22.25 5.16
N LEU A 91 -2.39 -21.33 6.01
CA LEU A 91 -3.12 -20.13 5.56
C LEU A 91 -2.25 -19.29 4.62
N ALA A 92 -1.03 -18.93 5.03
CA ALA A 92 -0.09 -18.17 4.23
C ALA A 92 0.14 -18.79 2.84
N ASP A 93 0.32 -20.12 2.79
CA ASP A 93 0.54 -20.86 1.55
C ASP A 93 -0.72 -20.86 0.66
N MET A 94 -1.93 -21.00 1.23
CA MET A 94 -3.19 -21.02 0.49
C MET A 94 -3.65 -19.65 -0.05
N VAL A 95 -3.29 -18.54 0.63
CA VAL A 95 -3.57 -17.16 0.14
C VAL A 95 -2.36 -16.49 -0.50
N ASN A 96 -1.22 -17.18 -0.58
CA ASN A 96 0.04 -16.67 -1.13
C ASN A 96 0.46 -15.31 -0.52
N ILE A 97 0.38 -15.20 0.81
CA ILE A 97 0.78 -14.01 1.55
C ILE A 97 1.79 -14.37 2.64
N SER A 98 2.55 -13.38 3.12
CA SER A 98 3.50 -13.63 4.20
C SER A 98 2.81 -14.02 5.50
N LYS A 99 3.47 -14.88 6.29
CA LYS A 99 3.00 -15.28 7.62
C LYS A 99 2.70 -14.08 8.52
N ASN A 100 3.52 -13.02 8.42
CA ASN A 100 3.34 -11.79 9.18
C ASN A 100 2.04 -11.07 8.81
N ALA A 101 1.64 -11.07 7.53
CA ALA A 101 0.37 -10.51 7.11
C ALA A 101 -0.82 -11.30 7.68
N VAL A 102 -0.76 -12.64 7.65
CA VAL A 102 -1.78 -13.51 8.27
C VAL A 102 -1.90 -13.23 9.77
N HIS A 103 -0.77 -13.12 10.50
CA HIS A 103 -0.77 -12.81 11.93
C HIS A 103 -1.47 -11.48 12.24
N ARG A 104 -1.20 -10.44 11.45
CA ARG A 104 -1.86 -9.14 11.61
C ARG A 104 -3.37 -9.22 11.40
N ILE A 105 -3.80 -9.89 10.32
CA ILE A 105 -5.22 -10.07 10.00
C ILE A 105 -5.94 -10.85 11.12
N LEU A 106 -5.34 -11.92 11.63
CA LEU A 106 -5.91 -12.67 12.75
C LEU A 106 -5.96 -11.84 14.05
N ALA A 107 -4.96 -11.00 14.31
CA ALA A 107 -4.93 -10.14 15.49
C ALA A 107 -6.02 -9.06 15.45
N GLU A 108 -6.19 -8.38 14.31
CA GLU A 108 -7.25 -7.38 14.12
C GLU A 108 -8.65 -7.96 14.34
N ASN A 109 -8.84 -9.22 13.96
CA ASN A 109 -10.08 -9.95 14.18
C ASN A 109 -10.33 -10.34 15.64
N LEU A 110 -9.28 -10.75 16.36
CA LEU A 110 -9.39 -11.02 17.79
C LEU A 110 -9.72 -9.74 18.58
N GLU A 111 -9.14 -8.61 18.20
CA GLU A 111 -9.45 -7.30 18.79
C GLU A 111 -10.91 -6.88 18.51
N ALA A 112 -11.43 -7.16 17.31
CA ALA A 112 -12.86 -6.95 17.00
C ALA A 112 -13.78 -7.82 17.88
N VAL A 113 -13.46 -9.11 18.03
CA VAL A 113 -14.23 -10.04 18.88
C VAL A 113 -14.16 -9.64 20.37
N ARG A 114 -13.00 -9.22 20.86
CA ARG A 114 -12.83 -8.73 22.24
C ARG A 114 -13.69 -7.51 22.52
N LYS A 115 -13.70 -6.52 21.62
CA LYS A 115 -14.55 -5.32 21.76
C LYS A 115 -16.04 -5.66 21.82
N VAL A 116 -16.50 -6.58 20.98
CA VAL A 116 -17.91 -7.04 21.00
C VAL A 116 -18.22 -7.80 22.30
N SER A 117 -17.32 -8.66 22.78
CA SER A 117 -17.53 -9.39 24.04
C SER A 117 -17.57 -8.47 25.27
N ALA A 118 -16.77 -7.40 25.30
CA ALA A 118 -16.80 -6.39 26.35
C ALA A 118 -18.10 -5.58 26.33
N ALA A 119 -18.60 -5.21 25.14
CA ALA A 119 -19.87 -4.53 24.99
C ALA A 119 -21.07 -5.41 25.43
N LEU A 120 -21.04 -6.71 25.11
CA LEU A 120 -22.06 -7.66 25.54
C LEU A 120 -22.01 -7.93 27.05
N ALA A 121 -20.83 -7.92 27.68
CA ALA A 121 -20.70 -8.01 29.13
C ALA A 121 -21.30 -6.79 29.85
N HIS A 122 -21.13 -5.58 29.28
CA HIS A 122 -21.72 -4.35 29.81
C HIS A 122 -23.25 -4.28 29.65
N ASN A 123 -23.80 -4.95 28.63
CA ASN A 123 -25.26 -5.07 28.45
C ASN A 123 -25.90 -6.17 29.32
N ARG A 124 -25.13 -7.19 29.75
CA ARG A 124 -25.61 -8.22 30.69
C ARG A 124 -25.72 -7.72 32.13
N THR A 125 -24.86 -6.79 32.56
CA THR A 125 -24.94 -6.23 33.93
C THR A 125 -26.09 -5.23 34.09
N LYS A 126 -26.51 -4.52 33.03
CA LYS A 126 -27.70 -3.65 33.05
C LYS A 126 -29.03 -4.42 33.05
N ALA A 127 -29.06 -5.64 32.52
CA ALA A 127 -30.28 -6.47 32.49
C ALA A 127 -30.57 -7.17 33.85
N ALA A 128 -29.60 -7.20 34.77
CA ALA A 128 -29.76 -7.83 36.09
C ALA A 128 -30.15 -6.84 37.21
N SER A 129 -30.19 -5.53 36.94
CA SER A 129 -30.52 -4.49 37.95
C SER A 129 -31.86 -3.77 37.70
N GLY A 130 -32.68 -4.27 36.77
CA GLY A 130 -33.96 -3.65 36.37
C GLY A 130 -35.19 -4.47 36.73
N GLY A 131 -35.15 -5.20 37.85
CA GLY A 131 -36.26 -6.04 38.31
C GLY A 131 -36.44 -5.98 39.82
N CYS A 132 -36.96 -4.85 40.31
CA CYS A 132 -37.90 -4.71 41.42
C CYS A 132 -38.40 -3.26 41.45
#